data_AF-A0A432IYQ4-F1
#
_entry.id   AF-A0A432IYQ4-F1
#
_cell.length_a   1.000
_cell.length_b   1.000
_cell.length_c   1.000
_cell.angle_alpha   90.00
_cell.angle_beta   90.00
_cell.angle_gamma   90.00
#
_symmetry.space_group_name_H-M   'P 1'
#
loop_
_entity.id
_entity.type
_entity.pdbx_description
1 polymer ?
#
loop_
_entity_poly.entity_id
_entity_poly.type
_entity_poly.pdbx_seq_one_letter_code
_entity_poly.pdbx_strand_id
1 'polypeptide(L)'
;MSLAFLSLGFIINLFEEINFFKDLDVGINLPIILSALFVPSMIYNMFPFVILLSGIWFFLKIRKTDEIIAMKVSGMSNFSVIMVPCIVSMVLGVFFIALINPITSVLVKKYESIRGSYETQQFEYLATINVNGIWIKEKN
;
A
#
# COMPACT_ATOMS: atom_id res chain seq x y z
N MET A 1 -6.28 -8.00 -9.66
CA MET A 1 -4.92 -7.56 -9.30
C MET A 1 -4.82 -6.98 -7.89
N SER A 2 -5.71 -6.08 -7.45
CA SER A 2 -5.64 -5.50 -6.10
C SER A 2 -5.53 -6.53 -4.97
N LEU A 3 -6.31 -7.62 -5.01
CA LEU A 3 -6.27 -8.65 -3.98
C LEU A 3 -4.92 -9.38 -3.92
N ALA A 4 -4.29 -9.61 -5.07
CA ALA A 4 -2.98 -10.24 -5.15
C ALA A 4 -1.89 -9.35 -4.55
N PHE A 5 -1.94 -8.04 -4.82
CA PHE A 5 -1.05 -7.07 -4.18
C PHE A 5 -1.29 -6.99 -2.68
N LEU A 6 -2.55 -7.03 -2.23
CA LEU A 6 -2.89 -7.05 -0.80
C LEU A 6 -2.34 -8.28 -0.11
N SER A 7 -2.52 -9.48 -0.69
CA SER A 7 -1.97 -10.72 -0.12
C SER A 7 -0.45 -10.71 -0.08
N LEU A 8 0.21 -10.26 -1.15
CA LEU A 8 1.67 -10.20 -1.20
C LEU A 8 2.22 -9.17 -0.22
N GLY A 9 1.65 -7.97 -0.19
CA GLY A 9 2.03 -6.92 0.76
C GLY A 9 1.83 -7.37 2.20
N PHE A 10 0.73 -8.06 2.49
CA PHE A 10 0.47 -8.62 3.83
C PHE A 10 1.52 -9.67 4.22
N ILE A 11 1.84 -10.61 3.33
CA ILE A 11 2.84 -11.64 3.61
C ILE A 11 4.22 -11.00 3.84
N ILE A 12 4.64 -10.08 2.97
CA ILE A 12 5.94 -9.40 3.08
C ILE A 12 6.04 -8.65 4.41
N ASN A 13 5.02 -7.83 4.73
CA ASN A 13 5.02 -7.06 5.97
C ASN A 13 4.96 -7.96 7.21
N LEU A 14 4.21 -9.07 7.15
CA LEU A 14 4.13 -10.01 8.26
C LEU A 14 5.49 -10.64 8.56
N PHE A 15 6.26 -11.00 7.54
CA PHE A 15 7.63 -11.50 7.73
C PHE A 15 8.55 -10.42 8.31
N GLU A 16 8.40 -9.17 7.88
CA GLU A 16 9.16 -8.05 8.43
C GLU A 16 8.87 -7.85 9.93
N GLU A 17 7.60 -7.84 10.33
CA GLU A 17 7.20 -7.71 11.73
C GLU A 17 7.64 -8.91 12.57
N ILE A 18 7.50 -10.14 12.07
CA ILE A 18 7.98 -11.34 12.79
C ILE A 18 9.49 -11.26 13.03
N ASN A 19 10.26 -10.80 12.04
CA ASN A 19 11.70 -10.63 12.20
C ASN A 19 12.05 -9.51 13.19
N PHE A 20 11.30 -8.40 13.17
CA PHE A 20 11.49 -7.30 14.11
C PHE A 20 11.24 -7.70 15.57
N PHE A 21 10.19 -8.50 15.82
CA PHE A 21 9.81 -8.96 17.14
C PHE A 21 10.47 -10.27 17.59
N LYS A 22 11.41 -10.82 16.82
CA LYS A 22 12.00 -12.14 17.07
C LYS A 22 12.67 -12.27 18.45
N ASP A 23 13.28 -11.19 18.93
CA ASP A 23 14.00 -11.16 20.21
C ASP A 23 13.14 -10.61 21.37
N LEU A 24 11.87 -10.27 21.09
CA LEU A 24 10.91 -9.78 22.07
C LEU A 24 9.91 -10.90 22.41
N ASP A 25 9.58 -11.06 23.69
CA ASP A 25 8.61 -12.08 24.17
C ASP A 25 7.16 -11.63 23.88
N VAL A 26 6.86 -11.41 22.60
CA VAL A 26 5.54 -11.00 22.12
C VAL A 26 4.90 -12.12 21.30
N GLY A 27 3.63 -12.40 21.57
CA GLY A 27 2.86 -13.39 20.81
C GLY A 27 2.65 -12.98 19.36
N ILE A 28 2.46 -13.97 18.47
CA ILE A 28 2.28 -13.78 17.01
C ILE A 28 1.11 -12.86 16.63
N ASN A 29 0.14 -12.67 17.54
CA ASN A 29 -1.00 -11.78 17.34
C ASN A 29 -0.57 -10.32 17.12
N LEU A 30 0.51 -9.87 17.76
CA LEU A 30 0.97 -8.50 17.64
C LEU A 30 1.52 -8.20 16.23
N PRO A 31 2.48 -8.98 15.68
CA PRO A 31 2.91 -8.85 14.28
C PRO A 31 1.76 -8.88 13.26
N ILE A 32 0.76 -9.75 13.46
CA ILE A 32 -0.40 -9.87 12.58
C ILE A 32 -1.24 -8.58 12.60
N ILE A 33 -1.52 -8.05 13.79
CA ILE A 33 -2.29 -6.81 13.95
C ILE A 33 -1.50 -5.64 13.33
N LEU A 34 -0.23 -5.48 13.67
CA LEU A 34 0.61 -4.41 13.11
C LEU A 34 0.65 -4.46 11.59
N SER A 35 0.81 -5.64 11.02
CA SER A 35 0.76 -5.84 9.57
C SER A 35 -0.59 -5.44 8.98
N ALA A 36 -1.69 -5.83 9.60
CA ALA A 36 -3.02 -5.44 9.15
C ALA A 36 -3.25 -3.91 9.19
N LEU A 37 -2.63 -3.19 10.14
CA LEU A 37 -2.70 -1.73 10.20
C LEU A 37 -1.85 -1.04 9.13
N PHE A 38 -0.65 -1.55 8.83
CA PHE A 38 0.28 -0.88 7.91
C PHE A 38 0.01 -1.20 6.43
N VAL A 39 -0.40 -2.44 6.13
CA VAL A 39 -0.59 -2.93 4.74
C VAL A 39 -1.51 -2.05 3.90
N PRO A 40 -2.63 -1.48 4.39
CA PRO A 40 -3.44 -0.54 3.62
C PRO A 40 -2.66 0.67 3.07
N SER A 41 -1.70 1.19 3.84
CA SER A 41 -0.80 2.28 3.41
C SER A 41 0.20 1.79 2.36
N MET A 42 0.74 0.59 2.54
CA MET A 42 1.61 -0.04 1.54
C MET A 42 0.89 -0.19 0.20
N ILE A 43 -0.38 -0.61 0.20
CA ILE A 43 -1.21 -0.73 -1.00
C ILE A 43 -1.50 0.63 -1.63
N TYR A 44 -1.71 1.67 -0.82
CA TYR A 44 -1.84 3.03 -1.33
C TYR A 44 -0.61 3.46 -2.14
N ASN A 45 0.60 3.19 -1.63
CA ASN A 45 1.85 3.47 -2.34
C ASN A 45 2.03 2.62 -3.60
N MET A 46 1.53 1.37 -3.59
CA MET A 46 1.61 0.46 -4.74
C MET A 46 0.46 0.65 -5.76
N PHE A 47 -0.51 1.52 -5.48
CA PHE A 47 -1.70 1.70 -6.30
C PHE A 47 -1.43 2.01 -7.78
N PRO A 48 -0.43 2.85 -8.15
CA PRO A 48 -0.09 3.09 -9.56
C PRO A 48 0.26 1.80 -10.32
N PHE A 49 0.96 0.87 -9.67
CA PHE A 49 1.32 -0.43 -10.27
C PHE A 49 0.09 -1.34 -10.42
N VAL A 50 -0.82 -1.32 -9.44
CA VAL A 50 -2.08 -2.06 -9.52
C VAL A 50 -2.90 -1.61 -10.72
N ILE A 51 -3.02 -0.30 -10.94
CA ILE A 51 -3.73 0.28 -12.09
C ILE A 51 -3.02 -0.07 -13.40
N LEU A 52 -1.70 0.07 -13.46
CA LEU A 52 -0.91 -0.25 -14.65
C LEU A 52 -1.10 -1.71 -15.09
N LEU A 53 -0.86 -2.67 -14.19
CA LEU A 53 -0.98 -4.09 -14.51
C LEU A 53 -2.42 -4.50 -14.83
N SER A 54 -3.40 -3.91 -14.15
CA SER A 54 -4.82 -4.12 -14.46
C SER A 54 -5.16 -3.61 -15.86
N GLY A 55 -4.66 -2.43 -16.23
CA GLY A 55 -4.84 -1.85 -17.56
C GLY A 55 -4.21 -2.68 -18.66
N ILE A 56 -2.96 -3.14 -18.48
CA ILE A 56 -2.29 -4.05 -19.41
C ILE A 56 -3.11 -5.32 -19.59
N TRP A 57 -3.55 -5.94 -18.50
CA TRP A 57 -4.35 -7.16 -18.53
C TRP A 57 -5.70 -6.96 -19.24
N PHE A 58 -6.36 -5.82 -18.99
CA PHE A 58 -7.62 -5.43 -19.65
C PHE A 58 -7.45 -5.32 -21.17
N PHE A 59 -6.47 -4.55 -21.65
CA PHE A 59 -6.23 -4.40 -23.09
C PHE A 59 -5.79 -5.71 -23.74
N LEU A 60 -5.01 -6.55 -23.05
CA LEU A 60 -4.66 -7.88 -23.52
C LEU A 60 -5.90 -8.77 -23.69
N LYS A 61 -6.88 -8.67 -22.79
CA LYS A 61 -8.12 -9.43 -22.87
C LYS A 61 -8.96 -9.02 -24.07
N ILE A 62 -9.21 -7.72 -24.25
CA ILE A 62 -10.00 -7.19 -25.38
C ILE A 62 -9.33 -7.51 -26.72
N ARG A 63 -7.98 -7.47 -26.77
CA ARG A 63 -7.24 -7.85 -27.97
C ARG A 63 -7.38 -9.34 -28.29
N LYS A 64 -7.46 -10.21 -27.28
CA LYS A 64 -7.59 -11.68 -27.48
C LYS A 64 -8.99 -12.10 -27.89
N THR A 65 -10.02 -11.34 -27.54
CA THR A 65 -11.41 -11.64 -27.88
C THR A 65 -11.85 -11.04 -29.21
N ASP A 66 -10.91 -10.47 -29.98
CA ASP A 66 -11.16 -9.73 -31.23
C ASP A 66 -12.20 -8.60 -31.12
N GLU A 67 -12.54 -8.18 -29.89
CA GLU A 67 -13.47 -7.09 -29.59
C GLU A 67 -12.98 -5.76 -30.19
N ILE A 68 -11.65 -5.54 -30.24
CA ILE A 68 -11.07 -4.37 -30.90
C ILE A 68 -11.35 -4.39 -32.41
N ILE A 69 -11.33 -5.57 -33.05
CA ILE A 69 -11.58 -5.70 -34.49
C ILE A 69 -13.06 -5.42 -34.76
N ALA A 70 -13.97 -5.96 -33.95
CA ALA A 70 -15.40 -5.69 -34.04
C ALA A 70 -15.72 -4.19 -33.89
N MET A 71 -15.10 -3.50 -32.93
CA MET A 71 -15.25 -2.05 -32.75
C MET A 71 -14.68 -1.23 -33.93
N LYS A 72 -13.58 -1.68 -34.54
CA LYS A 72 -13.04 -1.02 -35.74
C LYS A 72 -13.96 -1.16 -36.94
N VAL A 73 -14.54 -2.35 -37.13
CA VAL A 73 -15.49 -2.61 -38.23
C VAL A 73 -16.78 -1.78 -38.07
N SER A 74 -17.19 -1.48 -36.84
CA SER A 74 -18.30 -0.56 -36.56
C SER A 74 -17.95 0.93 -36.71
N GLY A 75 -16.74 1.26 -37.15
CA GLY A 75 -16.28 2.63 -37.39
C GLY A 75 -15.76 3.36 -36.15
N MET A 76 -15.55 2.68 -35.02
CA MET A 76 -14.95 3.31 -33.83
C MET A 76 -13.45 3.52 -34.02
N SER A 77 -12.98 4.73 -33.66
CA SER A 77 -11.56 5.05 -33.65
C SER A 77 -10.84 4.38 -32.48
N ASN A 78 -9.54 4.08 -32.63
CA ASN A 78 -8.71 3.58 -31.53
C ASN A 78 -8.72 4.53 -30.32
N PHE A 79 -8.80 5.84 -30.56
CA PHE A 79 -8.81 6.85 -29.52
C PHE A 79 -10.07 6.75 -28.64
N SER A 80 -11.23 6.54 -29.26
CA SER A 80 -12.51 6.35 -28.55
C SER A 80 -12.47 5.15 -27.60
N VAL A 81 -11.81 4.06 -28.00
CA VAL A 81 -11.66 2.84 -27.17
C VAL A 81 -10.78 3.09 -25.95
N ILE A 82 -9.73 3.91 -26.07
CA ILE A 82 -8.81 4.24 -24.98
C ILE A 82 -9.43 5.30 -24.04
N MET A 83 -10.25 6.20 -24.57
CA MET A 83 -10.84 7.29 -23.79
C MET A 83 -11.72 6.78 -22.62
N VAL A 84 -12.46 5.68 -22.84
CA VAL A 84 -13.34 5.08 -21.82
C VAL A 84 -12.57 4.65 -20.56
N PRO A 85 -11.56 3.75 -20.63
CA PRO A 85 -10.77 3.38 -19.45
C PRO A 85 -9.95 4.54 -18.88
N CYS A 86 -9.58 5.55 -19.67
CA CYS A 86 -8.94 6.77 -19.15
C CYS A 86 -9.87 7.54 -18.20
N ILE A 87 -11.12 7.82 -18.60
CA ILE A 87 -12.08 8.54 -17.75
C ILE A 87 -12.39 7.72 -16.50
N VAL A 88 -12.62 6.41 -16.65
CA VAL A 88 -12.92 5.52 -15.52
C VAL A 88 -11.75 5.48 -14.53
N SER A 89 -10.51 5.37 -15.01
CA SER A 89 -9.33 5.33 -14.13
C SER A 89 -9.08 6.67 -13.43
N MET A 90 -9.36 7.79 -14.09
CA MET A 90 -9.25 9.13 -13.49
C MET A 90 -10.26 9.30 -12.35
N VAL A 91 -11.54 8.95 -12.57
CA VAL A 91 -12.58 9.02 -11.55
C VAL A 91 -12.25 8.09 -10.37
N LEU A 92 -11.88 6.84 -10.65
CA LEU A 92 -11.49 5.88 -9.61
C LEU A 92 -10.29 6.36 -8.81
N GLY A 93 -9.28 6.96 -9.46
CA GLY A 93 -8.10 7.51 -8.78
C GLY A 93 -8.45 8.62 -7.79
N VAL A 94 -9.32 9.55 -8.20
CA VAL A 94 -9.79 10.64 -7.31
C VAL A 94 -10.54 10.07 -6.11
N PHE A 95 -11.48 9.16 -6.32
CA PHE A 95 -12.21 8.52 -5.23
C PHE A 95 -11.30 7.71 -4.30
N PHE A 96 -10.32 7.00 -4.88
CA PHE A 96 -9.36 6.22 -4.11
C PHE A 96 -8.54 7.12 -3.20
N ILE A 97 -7.98 8.23 -3.71
CA ILE A 97 -7.18 9.16 -2.91
C ILE A 97 -8.06 9.80 -1.82
N ALA A 98 -9.27 10.26 -2.17
CA ALA A 98 -10.16 10.93 -1.23
C ALA A 98 -10.59 10.04 -0.05
N LEU A 99 -10.82 8.75 -0.30
CA LEU A 99 -11.31 7.82 0.72
C LEU A 99 -10.18 7.09 1.45
N ILE A 100 -9.17 6.60 0.72
CA ILE A 100 -8.13 5.75 1.30
C ILE A 100 -7.13 6.56 2.10
N ASN A 101 -6.74 7.76 1.63
CA ASN A 101 -5.73 8.58 2.31
C ASN A 101 -6.08 8.91 3.79
N PRO A 102 -7.30 9.38 4.14
CA PRO A 102 -7.63 9.61 5.55
C PRO A 102 -7.65 8.32 6.38
N ILE A 103 -8.11 7.21 5.79
CA ILE A 103 -8.15 5.90 6.47
C ILE A 103 -6.73 5.41 6.76
N THR A 104 -5.85 5.43 5.76
CA THR A 104 -4.46 4.98 5.92
C THR A 104 -3.69 5.86 6.89
N SER A 105 -3.92 7.18 6.87
CA SER A 105 -3.29 8.12 7.81
C SER A 105 -3.59 7.77 9.27
N VAL A 106 -4.85 7.44 9.59
CA VAL A 106 -5.24 7.04 10.96
C VAL A 106 -4.66 5.68 11.33
N LEU A 107 -4.68 4.71 10.41
CA LEU A 107 -4.14 3.37 10.62
C LEU A 107 -2.63 3.39 10.86
N VAL A 108 -1.87 4.12 10.03
CA VAL A 108 -0.42 4.29 10.16
C VAL A 108 -0.09 4.96 11.48
N LYS A 109 -0.82 6.02 11.87
CA LYS A 109 -0.59 6.66 13.18
C LYS A 109 -0.74 5.69 14.34
N LYS A 110 -1.73 4.79 14.28
CA LYS A 110 -1.93 3.75 15.30
C LYS A 110 -0.85 2.68 15.25
N TYR A 111 -0.40 2.28 14.06
CA TYR A 111 0.74 1.39 13.87
C TYR A 111 2.01 1.96 14.51
N GLU A 112 2.38 3.20 14.18
CA GLU A 112 3.56 3.88 14.71
C GLU A 112 3.51 4.02 16.25
N SER A 113 2.33 4.36 16.80
CA SER A 113 2.17 4.48 18.24
C SER A 113 2.37 3.15 18.98
N ILE A 114 1.93 2.04 18.40
CA ILE A 114 2.10 0.72 19.02
C ILE A 114 3.55 0.28 18.86
N ARG A 115 4.09 0.33 17.63
CA ARG A 115 5.45 -0.12 17.31
C ARG A 115 6.53 0.69 18.04
N GLY A 116 6.37 2.01 18.12
CA GLY A 116 7.29 2.90 18.83
C GLY A 116 7.42 2.62 20.33
N SER A 117 6.37 2.07 20.96
CA SER A 117 6.44 1.66 22.37
C SER A 117 7.39 0.49 22.61
N TYR A 118 7.53 -0.40 21.62
CA TYR A 118 8.45 -1.56 21.67
C TYR A 118 9.85 -1.20 21.16
N GLU A 119 9.96 -0.28 20.21
CA GLU A 119 11.26 0.30 19.82
C GLU A 119 11.93 0.97 21.02
N THR A 120 11.18 1.76 21.80
CA THR A 120 11.73 2.44 22.98
C THR A 120 12.26 1.45 24.03
N GLN A 121 11.67 0.26 24.18
CA GLN A 121 12.18 -0.79 25.09
C GLN A 121 13.48 -1.43 24.57
N GLN A 122 13.64 -1.58 23.25
CA GLN A 122 14.90 -2.01 22.64
C GLN A 122 15.99 -0.93 22.74
N PHE A 123 15.61 0.35 22.64
CA PHE A 123 16.52 1.49 22.72
C PHE A 123 16.71 2.06 24.13
N GLU A 124 15.93 1.68 25.15
CA GLU A 124 16.16 2.07 26.56
C GLU A 124 17.49 1.52 27.10
N TYR A 125 18.03 0.45 26.50
CA TYR A 125 19.40 0.00 26.75
C TYR A 125 20.47 0.93 26.15
N LEU A 126 20.10 1.79 25.19
CA LEU A 126 20.98 2.80 24.56
C LEU A 126 20.62 4.24 24.94
N ALA A 127 19.42 4.46 25.49
CA ALA A 127 18.94 5.71 26.02
C ALA A 127 18.98 5.64 27.55
N THR A 128 20.19 5.60 28.10
CA THR A 128 20.41 6.24 29.40
C THR A 128 19.89 7.66 29.26
N ILE A 129 18.78 7.94 29.92
CA ILE A 129 18.30 9.28 30.21
C ILE A 129 19.46 10.00 30.91
N ASN A 130 20.26 10.71 30.14
CA ASN A 130 21.21 11.66 30.68
C ASN A 130 20.42 12.95 30.95
N VAL A 131 20.58 13.49 32.15
CA VAL A 131 19.93 14.70 32.70
C VAL A 131 20.26 15.96 31.88
N ASN A 132 21.05 15.85 30.81
CA ASN A 132 21.64 16.96 30.07
C ASN A 132 21.06 17.19 28.66
N GLY A 133 19.89 16.63 28.33
CA GLY A 133 19.05 17.18 27.25
C GLY A 133 18.70 16.25 26.09
N ILE A 134 17.69 16.69 25.34
CA ILE A 134 17.08 16.02 24.18
C ILE A 134 17.88 16.37 22.91
N TRP A 135 18.33 15.37 22.16
CA TRP A 135 18.95 15.56 20.86
C TRP A 135 17.89 15.50 19.75
N ILE A 136 17.55 16.65 19.18
CA ILE A 136 16.76 16.75 17.95
C ILE A 136 17.74 16.85 16.79
N LYS A 137 17.79 15.84 15.92
CA LYS A 137 18.56 15.91 14.68
C LYS A 137 17.70 16.59 13.61
N GLU A 138 17.84 17.89 13.49
CA GLU A 138 17.29 18.65 12.38
C GLU A 138 18.08 18.32 11.10
N LYS A 139 17.37 17.89 10.05
CA LYS A 139 17.96 17.55 8.76
C LYS A 139 17.57 18.66 7.77
N ASN A 140 18.55 19.49 7.40
CA ASN A 140 18.46 20.35 6.21
C ASN A 140 18.35 19.51 4.94
#